data_AF-A4EB00-F1
#
_entry.id   AF-A4EB00-F1
#
_cell.length_a   1.000
_cell.length_b   1.000
_cell.length_c   1.000
_cell.angle_alpha   90.00
_cell.angle_beta   90.00
_cell.angle_gamma   90.00
#
_symmetry.space_group_name_H-M   'P 1'
#
loop_
_entity.id
_entity.type
_entity.pdbx_description
1 polymer ?
#
loop_
_entity_poly.entity_id
_entity_poly.type
_entity_poly.pdbx_seq_one_letter_code
_entity_poly.pdbx_strand_id
1 'polypeptide(L)'
;MTDPSAVAGEKVVYEVRTYREEPVAGAGDTVFSAWTASNAVATICPPYAPAVSGVDPAYPTGSTATIGWTRNHPDGTAQTAAQIELVGPDGKTVPHHITGPASTTSLSLSAKGTYRLRVRTKGADPSWGAWSEYAVFRVADPPQAFFTTPAEDGEAVVELPLRAAWAAVDETGITYQRLRLLRGGSAVIDTSVAAGARSHEIASGLENRSAYVLELTVRGGSSLSTTVTRSFSTDWLVPATPIVNVSYSDALAAVVTVRDGISEFSVRDHKLRGPMAMTPEGNIRIRGGMSIKGTRATVHSLPPCASFDIERVLADGSRLLLASGLKSGQSVIDRLPPLNVGFSYVARGYAASGTTSTTEVGTVCPCDGFALNFGPDASEVVVGDRNMGGPPQYSASPERERDQFHFVGGGLPMGFESGNLSMKESMEFTIEEDDYLRVRGLFGRYGSAWVRPHLGDRGFAAVTGTLTRCAPEDYRVSVSTKRERWREPNGVG
;
A
#
# COMPACT_ATOMS: atom_id res chain seq x y z
N MET A 1 -20.87 -40.42 60.47
CA MET A 1 -19.45 -40.44 60.88
C MET A 1 -18.66 -41.02 59.72
N THR A 2 -17.82 -40.22 59.07
CA THR A 2 -16.82 -40.70 58.09
C THR A 2 -15.59 -41.15 58.87
N ASP A 3 -15.15 -42.39 58.67
CA ASP A 3 -13.97 -42.95 59.33
C ASP A 3 -12.70 -42.49 58.58
N PRO A 4 -11.86 -41.60 59.16
CA PRO A 4 -10.65 -41.10 58.52
C PRO A 4 -9.52 -42.13 58.44
N SER A 5 -9.68 -43.33 59.04
CA SER A 5 -8.70 -44.42 59.01
C SER A 5 -8.98 -45.48 57.94
N ALA A 6 -10.12 -45.42 57.26
CA ALA A 6 -10.44 -46.32 56.16
C ALA A 6 -9.57 -46.00 54.93
N VAL A 7 -8.59 -46.85 54.64
CA VAL A 7 -7.75 -46.74 53.45
C VAL A 7 -8.57 -47.17 52.22
N ALA A 8 -8.54 -46.34 51.17
CA ALA A 8 -9.17 -46.62 49.88
C ALA A 8 -8.76 -48.01 49.35
N GLY A 9 -9.74 -48.89 49.14
CA GLY A 9 -9.52 -50.22 48.58
C GLY A 9 -9.26 -51.34 49.60
N GLU A 10 -9.35 -51.08 50.90
CA GLU A 10 -9.23 -52.11 51.94
C GLU A 10 -10.60 -52.57 52.49
N LYS A 11 -10.61 -53.79 53.05
CA LYS A 11 -11.75 -54.31 53.81
C LYS A 11 -11.69 -53.76 55.23
N VAL A 12 -12.69 -52.97 55.62
CA VAL A 12 -12.76 -52.43 56.99
C VAL A 12 -13.54 -53.41 57.86
N VAL A 13 -12.99 -53.75 59.02
CA VAL A 13 -13.66 -54.52 60.08
C VAL A 13 -13.87 -53.57 61.24
N TYR A 14 -15.12 -53.39 61.66
CA TYR A 14 -15.44 -52.55 62.80
C TYR A 14 -15.55 -53.43 64.04
N GLU A 15 -14.85 -53.08 65.12
CA GLU A 15 -15.09 -53.72 66.40
C GLU A 15 -16.21 -52.97 67.14
N VAL A 16 -17.20 -53.71 67.61
CA VAL A 16 -18.33 -53.17 68.37
C VAL A 16 -18.34 -53.82 69.73
N ARG A 17 -18.57 -53.03 70.77
CA ARG A 17 -18.87 -53.51 72.12
C ARG A 17 -20.09 -52.79 72.66
N THR A 18 -20.86 -53.48 73.48
CA THR A 18 -21.92 -52.86 74.27
C THR A 18 -21.36 -52.47 75.63
N TYR A 19 -21.76 -51.33 76.16
CA TYR A 19 -21.40 -50.92 77.50
C TYR A 19 -22.64 -50.55 78.30
N ARG A 20 -22.54 -50.68 79.62
CA ARG A 20 -23.56 -50.23 80.55
C ARG A 20 -22.88 -49.42 81.65
N GLU A 21 -23.22 -48.14 81.71
CA GLU A 21 -22.80 -47.25 82.78
C GLU A 21 -23.60 -47.56 84.04
N GLU A 22 -22.91 -47.60 85.18
CA GLU A 22 -23.50 -47.78 86.52
C GLU A 22 -24.55 -48.91 86.59
N PRO A 23 -24.16 -50.16 86.26
CA PRO A 23 -25.10 -51.26 86.09
C PRO A 23 -25.86 -51.65 87.37
N VAL A 24 -25.44 -51.16 88.54
CA VAL A 24 -26.06 -51.39 89.85
C VAL A 24 -26.65 -50.09 90.38
N ALA A 25 -27.94 -49.84 90.14
CA ALA A 25 -28.75 -48.79 90.79
C ALA A 25 -28.02 -47.45 91.07
N GLY A 26 -27.33 -46.88 90.07
CA GLY A 26 -26.65 -45.58 90.18
C GLY A 26 -25.30 -45.61 90.89
N ALA A 27 -24.66 -46.78 91.00
CA ALA A 27 -23.30 -46.95 91.50
C ALA A 27 -22.55 -48.09 90.79
N GLY A 28 -21.23 -47.96 90.71
CA GLY A 28 -20.31 -48.96 90.13
C GLY A 28 -19.71 -48.53 88.79
N ASP A 29 -18.52 -49.05 88.48
CA ASP A 29 -17.77 -48.71 87.27
C ASP A 29 -18.51 -49.18 86.00
N THR A 30 -18.37 -48.40 84.93
CA THR A 30 -18.90 -48.77 83.60
C THR A 30 -18.36 -50.12 83.17
N VAL A 31 -19.27 -51.06 82.92
CA VAL A 31 -18.91 -52.39 82.43
C VAL A 31 -19.04 -52.44 80.91
N PHE A 32 -18.03 -53.03 80.29
CA PHE A 32 -17.94 -53.21 78.84
C PHE A 32 -18.02 -54.70 78.52
N SER A 33 -18.77 -55.06 77.47
CA SER A 33 -18.60 -56.38 76.86
C SER A 33 -17.22 -56.48 76.22
N ALA A 34 -16.78 -57.71 75.92
CA ALA A 34 -15.67 -57.91 75.00
C ALA A 34 -15.99 -57.24 73.65
N TRP A 35 -14.96 -56.71 72.99
CA TRP A 35 -15.07 -56.27 71.60
C TRP A 35 -15.40 -57.47 70.71
N THR A 36 -16.37 -57.28 69.81
CA THR A 36 -16.72 -58.25 68.79
C THR A 36 -16.53 -57.61 67.42
N ALA A 37 -15.72 -58.24 66.58
CA ALA A 37 -15.52 -57.81 65.21
C ALA A 37 -16.80 -57.98 64.38
N SER A 38 -17.15 -56.97 63.58
CA SER A 38 -18.16 -57.07 62.54
C SER A 38 -17.69 -58.00 61.42
N ASN A 39 -18.59 -58.33 60.49
CA ASN A 39 -18.14 -58.80 59.18
C ASN A 39 -17.32 -57.70 58.49
N ALA A 40 -16.39 -58.11 57.62
CA ALA A 40 -15.66 -57.18 56.77
C ALA A 40 -16.62 -56.45 55.81
N VAL A 41 -16.51 -55.13 55.74
CA VAL A 41 -17.25 -54.26 54.80
C VAL A 41 -16.32 -53.91 53.64
N ALA A 42 -16.74 -54.22 52.41
CA ALA A 42 -16.00 -53.87 51.21
C ALA A 42 -16.24 -52.40 50.86
N THR A 43 -15.15 -51.61 50.77
CA THR A 43 -15.18 -50.20 50.38
C THR A 43 -14.94 -49.97 48.89
N ILE A 44 -14.58 -51.04 48.16
CA ILE A 44 -14.34 -51.03 46.71
C ILE A 44 -15.68 -50.96 45.99
N CYS A 45 -15.75 -50.11 44.96
CA CYS A 45 -16.93 -50.07 44.09
C CYS A 45 -16.56 -49.77 42.62
N PRO A 46 -17.43 -50.11 41.66
CA PRO A 46 -17.17 -49.83 40.25
C PRO A 46 -16.98 -48.32 40.00
N PRO A 47 -16.04 -47.93 39.13
CA PRO A 47 -15.86 -46.54 38.75
C PRO A 47 -17.14 -45.90 38.16
N TYR A 48 -17.33 -44.62 38.42
CA TYR A 48 -18.33 -43.81 37.71
C TYR A 48 -17.83 -43.44 36.31
N ALA A 49 -18.75 -42.94 35.49
CA ALA A 49 -18.45 -42.53 34.13
C ALA A 49 -17.33 -41.47 34.11
N PRO A 50 -16.25 -41.68 33.32
CA PRO A 50 -15.21 -40.67 33.16
C PRO A 50 -15.68 -39.53 32.25
N ALA A 51 -14.99 -38.39 32.30
CA ALA A 51 -15.24 -37.26 31.39
C ALA A 51 -14.22 -37.25 30.25
N VAL A 52 -14.67 -37.23 28.99
CA VAL A 52 -13.80 -37.20 27.79
C VAL A 52 -13.31 -35.78 27.50
N SER A 53 -12.06 -35.64 27.07
CA SER A 53 -11.42 -34.38 26.69
C SER A 53 -10.49 -34.57 25.48
N GLY A 54 -10.00 -33.46 24.90
CA GLY A 54 -9.04 -33.51 23.77
C GLY A 54 -9.67 -33.85 22.41
N VAL A 55 -10.99 -33.88 22.30
CA VAL A 55 -11.71 -34.13 21.04
C VAL A 55 -11.98 -32.80 20.33
N ASP A 56 -11.35 -32.61 19.18
CA ASP A 56 -11.62 -31.52 18.27
C ASP A 56 -12.91 -31.79 17.47
N PRO A 57 -13.64 -30.75 17.03
CA PRO A 57 -14.86 -30.93 16.26
C PRO A 57 -14.63 -31.59 14.89
N ALA A 58 -13.42 -31.45 14.33
CA ALA A 58 -13.07 -32.05 13.05
C ALA A 58 -11.59 -32.44 12.96
N TYR A 59 -11.32 -33.53 12.24
CA TYR A 59 -9.98 -34.06 11.97
C TYR A 59 -9.77 -34.34 10.47
N PRO A 60 -8.55 -34.18 9.93
CA PRO A 60 -8.22 -34.61 8.58
C PRO A 60 -8.28 -36.14 8.41
N THR A 61 -8.74 -36.62 7.25
CA THR A 61 -8.65 -38.05 6.92
C THR A 61 -7.19 -38.52 6.96
N GLY A 62 -6.95 -39.68 7.60
CA GLY A 62 -5.62 -40.25 7.79
C GLY A 62 -4.85 -39.68 8.98
N SER A 63 -5.40 -38.71 9.73
CA SER A 63 -4.76 -38.18 10.93
C SER A 63 -4.96 -39.07 12.15
N THR A 64 -4.40 -38.61 13.28
CA THR A 64 -4.57 -39.24 14.60
C THR A 64 -5.23 -38.25 15.55
N ALA A 65 -6.25 -38.69 16.29
CA ALA A 65 -6.86 -37.92 17.36
C ALA A 65 -6.27 -38.33 18.72
N THR A 66 -5.85 -37.35 19.53
CA THR A 66 -5.39 -37.58 20.90
C THR A 66 -6.55 -37.41 21.87
N ILE A 67 -7.04 -38.53 22.40
CA ILE A 67 -8.19 -38.57 23.30
C ILE A 67 -7.69 -38.56 24.73
N GLY A 68 -8.20 -37.63 25.54
CA GLY A 68 -8.00 -37.59 26.98
C GLY A 68 -9.26 -37.98 27.75
N TRP A 69 -9.10 -38.39 29.00
CA TRP A 69 -10.22 -38.55 29.92
C TRP A 69 -9.81 -38.25 31.37
N THR A 70 -10.80 -37.84 32.16
CA THR A 70 -10.65 -37.63 33.60
C THR A 70 -11.31 -38.79 34.36
N ARG A 71 -10.53 -39.43 35.24
CA ARG A 71 -11.00 -40.54 36.09
C ARG A 71 -12.08 -40.09 37.08
N ASN A 72 -13.02 -40.99 37.39
CA ASN A 72 -14.06 -40.76 38.40
C ASN A 72 -14.27 -42.01 39.28
N HIS A 73 -13.37 -42.22 40.25
CA HIS A 73 -13.35 -43.39 41.12
C HIS A 73 -13.82 -42.98 42.52
N PRO A 74 -15.09 -43.23 42.90
CA PRO A 74 -15.63 -42.77 44.19
C PRO A 74 -14.99 -43.45 45.40
N ASP A 75 -14.40 -44.64 45.22
CA ASP A 75 -13.63 -45.34 46.26
C ASP A 75 -12.18 -44.87 46.40
N GLY A 76 -11.74 -43.89 45.59
CA GLY A 76 -10.38 -43.35 45.61
C GLY A 76 -9.31 -44.26 45.00
N THR A 77 -9.68 -45.42 44.44
CA THR A 77 -8.71 -46.38 43.88
C THR A 77 -8.05 -45.84 42.61
N ALA A 78 -6.82 -46.27 42.35
CA ALA A 78 -6.12 -45.94 41.11
C ALA A 78 -6.77 -46.61 39.89
N GLN A 79 -6.65 -45.97 38.73
CA GLN A 79 -7.04 -46.60 37.46
C GLN A 79 -6.05 -47.71 37.12
N THR A 80 -6.57 -48.88 36.78
CA THR A 80 -5.79 -50.06 36.37
C THR A 80 -5.89 -50.35 34.88
N ALA A 81 -6.97 -49.89 34.22
CA ALA A 81 -7.16 -49.97 32.77
C ALA A 81 -8.23 -48.97 32.30
N ALA A 82 -8.29 -48.72 31.00
CA ALA A 82 -9.39 -48.03 30.33
C ALA A 82 -9.78 -48.75 29.04
N GLN A 83 -11.02 -48.55 28.61
CA GLN A 83 -11.52 -49.00 27.31
C GLN A 83 -12.16 -47.83 26.59
N ILE A 84 -11.88 -47.73 25.29
CA ILE A 84 -12.52 -46.77 24.41
C ILE A 84 -13.34 -47.55 23.39
N GLU A 85 -14.59 -47.13 23.25
CA GLU A 85 -15.44 -47.56 22.15
C GLU A 85 -15.39 -46.48 21.08
N LEU A 86 -14.73 -46.75 19.95
CA LEU A 86 -14.75 -45.88 18.78
C LEU A 86 -15.73 -46.44 17.76
N VAL A 87 -16.74 -45.65 17.40
CA VAL A 87 -17.70 -46.00 16.36
C VAL A 87 -17.36 -45.19 15.11
N GLY A 88 -16.97 -45.90 14.06
CA GLY A 88 -16.64 -45.33 12.77
C GLY A 88 -17.88 -44.95 11.95
N PRO A 89 -17.68 -44.29 10.80
CA PRO A 89 -18.76 -43.85 9.91
C PRO A 89 -19.51 -45.02 9.24
N ASP A 90 -18.91 -46.21 9.19
CA ASP A 90 -19.56 -47.45 8.76
C ASP A 90 -20.44 -48.09 9.86
N GLY A 91 -20.54 -47.44 11.02
CA GLY A 91 -21.26 -47.92 12.20
C GLY A 91 -20.52 -49.03 12.95
N LYS A 92 -19.35 -49.47 12.49
CA LYS A 92 -18.58 -50.50 13.19
C LYS A 92 -17.94 -49.93 14.43
N THR A 93 -17.95 -50.75 15.46
CA THR A 93 -17.39 -50.43 16.75
C THR A 93 -16.05 -51.16 16.92
N VAL A 94 -15.00 -50.40 17.20
CA VAL A 94 -13.66 -50.93 17.48
C VAL A 94 -13.34 -50.65 18.95
N PRO A 95 -13.24 -51.67 19.81
CA PRO A 95 -12.86 -51.48 21.20
C PRO A 95 -11.33 -51.36 21.32
N HIS A 96 -10.86 -50.22 21.82
CA HIS A 96 -9.46 -50.01 22.16
C HIS A 96 -9.25 -50.29 23.65
N HIS A 97 -8.29 -51.15 23.96
CA HIS A 97 -7.95 -51.55 25.33
C HIS A 97 -6.67 -50.86 25.76
N ILE A 98 -6.72 -50.15 26.88
CA ILE A 98 -5.59 -49.42 27.45
C ILE A 98 -5.27 -50.07 28.79
N THR A 99 -4.07 -50.63 28.89
CA THR A 99 -3.56 -51.24 30.12
C THR A 99 -2.85 -50.19 30.97
N GLY A 100 -3.12 -50.18 32.27
CA GLY A 100 -2.44 -49.32 33.23
C GLY A 100 -3.13 -47.98 33.50
N PRO A 101 -2.40 -47.03 34.13
CA PRO A 101 -2.99 -45.81 34.68
C PRO A 101 -3.11 -44.66 33.65
N ALA A 102 -2.88 -44.92 32.37
CA ALA A 102 -2.91 -43.89 31.33
C ALA A 102 -4.29 -43.21 31.25
N SER A 103 -4.30 -41.89 31.10
CA SER A 103 -5.52 -41.09 30.94
C SER A 103 -5.65 -40.45 29.56
N THR A 104 -4.78 -40.85 28.62
CA THR A 104 -4.77 -40.39 27.24
C THR A 104 -4.41 -41.52 26.28
N THR A 105 -4.87 -41.44 25.03
CA THR A 105 -4.46 -42.34 23.95
C THR A 105 -4.60 -41.68 22.58
N SER A 106 -4.04 -42.30 21.54
CA SER A 106 -4.05 -41.80 20.18
C SER A 106 -4.78 -42.78 19.25
N LEU A 107 -5.74 -42.29 18.48
CA LEU A 107 -6.60 -43.08 17.60
C LEU A 107 -6.44 -42.64 16.14
N SER A 108 -6.12 -43.58 15.24
CA SER A 108 -6.03 -43.32 13.80
C SER A 108 -7.42 -43.18 13.15
N LEU A 109 -7.58 -42.20 12.27
CA LEU A 109 -8.84 -41.83 11.64
C LEU A 109 -8.79 -42.03 10.12
N SER A 110 -8.98 -43.27 9.65
CA SER A 110 -8.73 -43.64 8.26
C SER A 110 -9.88 -43.37 7.27
N ALA A 111 -11.10 -43.16 7.76
CA ALA A 111 -12.28 -43.00 6.91
C ALA A 111 -12.96 -41.65 7.13
N LYS A 112 -13.60 -41.13 6.09
CA LYS A 112 -14.40 -39.89 6.15
C LYS A 112 -15.76 -40.16 6.79
N GLY A 113 -16.25 -39.19 7.54
CA GLY A 113 -17.63 -39.19 8.06
C GLY A 113 -17.70 -38.83 9.54
N THR A 114 -18.83 -39.16 10.17
CA THR A 114 -19.06 -38.86 11.59
C THR A 114 -18.54 -40.01 12.44
N TYR A 115 -17.74 -39.66 13.44
CA TYR A 115 -17.29 -40.58 14.47
C TYR A 115 -17.95 -40.21 15.79
N ARG A 116 -18.18 -41.23 16.61
CA ARG A 116 -18.51 -41.04 18.02
C ARG A 116 -17.65 -41.97 18.88
N LEU A 117 -17.22 -41.49 20.04
CA LEU A 117 -16.46 -42.29 20.98
C LEU A 117 -16.93 -42.09 22.41
N ARG A 118 -16.72 -43.11 23.24
CA ARG A 118 -16.93 -43.04 24.69
C ARG A 118 -15.87 -43.88 25.40
N VAL A 119 -15.63 -43.55 26.67
CA VAL A 119 -14.56 -44.17 27.47
C VAL A 119 -15.16 -44.74 28.75
N ARG A 120 -14.63 -45.87 29.23
CA ARG A 120 -14.86 -46.37 30.59
C ARG A 120 -13.56 -46.78 31.24
N THR A 121 -13.49 -46.69 32.56
CA THR A 121 -12.27 -47.02 33.34
C THR A 121 -12.48 -48.25 34.22
N LYS A 122 -11.37 -48.85 34.65
CA LYS A 122 -11.33 -49.93 35.63
C LYS A 122 -10.49 -49.53 36.83
N GLY A 123 -11.00 -49.83 38.02
CA GLY A 123 -10.33 -49.63 39.32
C GLY A 123 -9.94 -50.95 39.96
N ALA A 124 -10.05 -51.02 41.29
CA ALA A 124 -9.83 -52.25 42.05
C ALA A 124 -11.03 -53.22 41.99
N ASP A 125 -12.25 -52.72 41.73
CA ASP A 125 -13.44 -53.56 41.56
C ASP A 125 -13.29 -54.54 40.38
N PRO A 126 -13.76 -55.80 40.50
CA PRO A 126 -13.76 -56.74 39.37
C PRO A 126 -14.51 -56.23 38.13
N SER A 127 -15.55 -55.42 38.36
CA SER A 127 -16.44 -54.86 37.34
C SER A 127 -15.83 -53.65 36.65
N TRP A 128 -16.21 -53.44 35.39
CA TRP A 128 -15.90 -52.19 34.70
C TRP A 128 -16.85 -51.08 35.16
N GLY A 129 -16.34 -49.84 35.16
CA GLY A 129 -17.17 -48.66 35.42
C GLY A 129 -18.17 -48.35 34.30
N ALA A 130 -19.04 -47.37 34.57
CA ALA A 130 -19.95 -46.86 33.56
C ALA A 130 -19.21 -46.20 32.39
N TRP A 131 -19.80 -46.26 31.20
CA TRP A 131 -19.31 -45.52 30.04
C TRP A 131 -19.59 -44.03 30.21
N SER A 132 -18.69 -43.20 29.67
CA SER A 132 -18.95 -41.78 29.44
C SER A 132 -20.07 -41.58 28.42
N GLU A 133 -20.58 -40.35 28.36
CA GLU A 133 -21.32 -39.86 27.20
C GLU A 133 -20.46 -39.94 25.92
N TYR A 134 -21.14 -39.97 24.77
CA TYR A 134 -20.46 -39.94 23.48
C TYR A 134 -19.91 -38.55 23.18
N ALA A 135 -18.62 -38.48 22.87
CA ALA A 135 -18.03 -37.36 22.14
C ALA A 135 -18.20 -37.60 20.63
N VAL A 136 -18.59 -36.56 19.88
CA VAL A 136 -18.86 -36.64 18.43
C VAL A 136 -17.95 -35.67 17.69
N PHE A 137 -17.37 -36.13 16.58
CA PHE A 137 -16.52 -35.33 15.71
C PHE A 137 -16.61 -35.80 14.26
N ARG A 138 -16.12 -34.97 13.34
CA ARG A 138 -16.14 -35.26 11.90
C ARG A 138 -14.74 -35.53 11.36
N VAL A 139 -14.61 -36.48 10.45
CA VAL A 139 -13.41 -36.69 9.65
C VAL A 139 -13.71 -36.34 8.19
N ALA A 140 -12.89 -35.48 7.60
CA ALA A 140 -13.05 -35.01 6.23
C ALA A 140 -11.68 -34.69 5.62
N ASP A 141 -11.61 -34.55 4.31
CA ASP A 141 -10.40 -34.01 3.69
C ASP A 141 -10.34 -32.49 3.93
N PRO A 142 -9.14 -31.94 4.20
CA PRO A 142 -8.97 -30.50 4.22
C PRO A 142 -9.16 -29.93 2.81
N PRO A 143 -9.54 -28.64 2.69
CA PRO A 143 -9.61 -27.97 1.40
C PRO A 143 -8.30 -28.09 0.62
N GLN A 144 -8.39 -28.14 -0.71
CA GLN A 144 -7.24 -28.03 -1.59
C GLN A 144 -7.26 -26.66 -2.26
N ALA A 145 -6.12 -25.98 -2.28
CA ALA A 145 -5.97 -24.70 -2.93
C ALA A 145 -4.57 -24.55 -3.54
N PHE A 146 -4.43 -23.72 -4.58
CA PHE A 146 -3.13 -23.31 -5.13
C PHE A 146 -3.27 -22.04 -5.96
N PHE A 147 -2.23 -21.23 -6.00
CA PHE A 147 -2.18 -20.05 -6.86
C PHE A 147 -1.97 -20.44 -8.31
N THR A 148 -2.82 -19.89 -9.19
CA THR A 148 -2.70 -19.95 -10.65
C THR A 148 -2.04 -18.68 -11.20
N THR A 149 -2.07 -17.58 -10.45
CA THR A 149 -1.38 -16.33 -10.79
C THR A 149 -0.90 -15.66 -9.50
N PRO A 150 0.41 -15.39 -9.36
CA PRO A 150 1.51 -15.85 -10.21
C PRO A 150 1.57 -17.39 -10.32
N ALA A 151 1.92 -17.90 -11.50
CA ALA A 151 1.88 -19.32 -11.83
C ALA A 151 3.03 -20.08 -11.18
N GLU A 152 4.21 -19.46 -11.09
CA GLU A 152 5.43 -20.07 -10.57
C GLU A 152 6.06 -19.22 -9.46
N ASP A 153 6.82 -19.89 -8.59
CA ASP A 153 7.59 -19.19 -7.55
C ASP A 153 8.72 -18.36 -8.17
N GLY A 154 8.82 -17.11 -7.74
CA GLY A 154 9.81 -16.15 -8.23
C GLY A 154 9.43 -15.45 -9.54
N GLU A 155 8.22 -15.67 -10.05
CA GLU A 155 7.70 -14.94 -11.22
C GLU A 155 7.80 -13.42 -11.02
N ALA A 156 8.18 -12.71 -12.08
CA ALA A 156 8.27 -11.26 -12.08
C ALA A 156 6.94 -10.67 -12.57
N VAL A 157 6.25 -9.97 -11.68
CA VAL A 157 5.03 -9.21 -11.99
C VAL A 157 5.45 -7.86 -12.59
N VAL A 158 5.04 -7.62 -13.83
CA VAL A 158 5.48 -6.45 -14.62
C VAL A 158 4.38 -5.39 -14.80
N GLU A 159 3.16 -5.61 -14.30
CA GLU A 159 2.00 -4.75 -14.50
C GLU A 159 1.13 -4.62 -13.24
N LEU A 160 0.56 -3.41 -12.99
CA LEU A 160 -0.48 -3.15 -11.98
C LEU A 160 -1.85 -3.04 -12.67
N PRO A 161 -2.95 -3.38 -11.98
CA PRO A 161 -2.98 -3.98 -10.64
C PRO A 161 -2.50 -5.44 -10.66
N LEU A 162 -1.84 -5.90 -9.59
CA LEU A 162 -1.46 -7.31 -9.46
C LEU A 162 -2.74 -8.13 -9.33
N ARG A 163 -3.00 -9.02 -10.28
CA ARG A 163 -4.08 -10.00 -10.19
C ARG A 163 -3.58 -11.28 -9.53
N ALA A 164 -3.88 -11.46 -8.25
CA ALA A 164 -3.71 -12.74 -7.58
C ALA A 164 -4.88 -13.66 -7.96
N ALA A 165 -4.60 -14.84 -8.51
CA ALA A 165 -5.63 -15.82 -8.88
C ALA A 165 -5.29 -17.21 -8.34
N TRP A 166 -6.31 -17.99 -8.00
CA TRP A 166 -6.15 -19.30 -7.39
C TRP A 166 -7.29 -20.25 -7.74
N ALA A 167 -7.00 -21.53 -7.66
CA ALA A 167 -8.00 -22.59 -7.62
C ALA A 167 -8.19 -23.02 -6.16
N ALA A 168 -9.44 -23.31 -5.79
CA ALA A 168 -9.77 -23.86 -4.49
C ALA A 168 -10.99 -24.79 -4.59
N VAL A 169 -10.89 -25.96 -3.97
CA VAL A 169 -11.93 -27.00 -3.94
C VAL A 169 -12.02 -27.62 -2.54
N ASP A 170 -13.24 -27.91 -2.12
CA ASP A 170 -13.53 -28.60 -0.86
C ASP A 170 -14.84 -29.38 -1.02
N GLU A 171 -14.87 -30.64 -0.59
CA GLU A 171 -16.04 -31.53 -0.74
C GLU A 171 -17.24 -31.09 0.11
N THR A 172 -17.00 -30.31 1.17
CA THR A 172 -18.03 -29.79 2.07
C THR A 172 -18.44 -28.35 1.75
N GLY A 173 -17.90 -27.79 0.67
CA GLY A 173 -18.06 -26.39 0.29
C GLY A 173 -17.12 -25.45 1.03
N ILE A 174 -16.62 -24.44 0.33
CA ILE A 174 -15.76 -23.41 0.94
C ILE A 174 -16.64 -22.44 1.74
N THR A 175 -16.26 -22.19 2.99
CA THR A 175 -16.99 -21.28 3.89
C THR A 175 -16.24 -19.97 4.14
N TYR A 176 -14.91 -19.98 4.05
CA TYR A 176 -14.09 -18.81 4.31
C TYR A 176 -12.79 -18.84 3.51
N GLN A 177 -12.37 -17.66 3.05
CA GLN A 177 -11.10 -17.45 2.37
C GLN A 177 -10.45 -16.16 2.87
N ARG A 178 -9.14 -16.19 3.10
CA ARG A 178 -8.32 -15.03 3.50
C ARG A 178 -7.09 -14.97 2.62
N LEU A 179 -6.85 -13.81 2.00
CA LEU A 179 -5.65 -13.53 1.21
C LEU A 179 -4.79 -12.52 1.97
N ARG A 180 -3.49 -12.83 2.10
CA ARG A 180 -2.49 -11.94 2.67
C ARG A 180 -1.36 -11.74 1.67
N LEU A 181 -0.87 -10.51 1.58
CA LEU A 181 0.35 -10.16 0.86
C LEU A 181 1.41 -9.84 1.89
N LEU A 182 2.50 -10.59 1.89
CA LEU A 182 3.58 -10.46 2.87
C LEU A 182 4.83 -9.86 2.22
N ARG A 183 5.52 -8.99 2.96
CA ARG A 183 6.85 -8.46 2.63
C ARG A 183 7.75 -8.57 3.86
N GLY A 184 8.87 -9.25 3.76
CA GLY A 184 9.76 -9.49 4.91
C GLY A 184 9.07 -10.17 6.09
N GLY A 185 8.05 -11.00 5.84
CA GLY A 185 7.23 -11.67 6.85
C GLY A 185 6.09 -10.83 7.45
N SER A 186 6.01 -9.54 7.15
CA SER A 186 4.92 -8.65 7.61
C SER A 186 3.81 -8.55 6.57
N ALA A 187 2.55 -8.56 7.00
CA ALA A 187 1.41 -8.40 6.10
C ALA A 187 1.27 -6.94 5.66
N VAL A 188 1.41 -6.72 4.36
CA VAL A 188 1.14 -5.45 3.68
C VAL A 188 -0.34 -5.35 3.33
N ILE A 189 -0.94 -6.48 2.96
CA ILE A 189 -2.38 -6.61 2.74
C ILE A 189 -2.88 -7.81 3.51
N ASP A 190 -4.05 -7.67 4.10
CA ASP A 190 -4.73 -8.73 4.81
C ASP A 190 -6.24 -8.56 4.60
N THR A 191 -6.84 -9.46 3.82
CA THR A 191 -8.24 -9.32 3.40
C THR A 191 -8.96 -10.65 3.40
N SER A 192 -10.23 -10.63 3.82
CA SER A 192 -11.15 -11.74 3.63
C SER A 192 -11.83 -11.60 2.27
N VAL A 193 -11.86 -12.68 1.50
CA VAL A 193 -12.50 -12.72 0.18
C VAL A 193 -13.72 -13.63 0.20
N ALA A 194 -14.69 -13.38 -0.67
CA ALA A 194 -15.91 -14.17 -0.73
C ALA A 194 -15.60 -15.66 -0.96
N ALA A 195 -16.42 -16.57 -0.42
CA ALA A 195 -16.21 -18.02 -0.53
C ALA A 195 -16.12 -18.54 -1.99
N GLY A 196 -16.82 -17.88 -2.92
CA GLY A 196 -16.78 -18.16 -4.35
C GLY A 196 -15.64 -17.48 -5.12
N ALA A 197 -14.88 -16.56 -4.49
CA ALA A 197 -13.83 -15.81 -5.18
C ALA A 197 -12.67 -16.74 -5.61
N ARG A 198 -12.12 -16.47 -6.79
CA ARG A 198 -10.94 -17.16 -7.37
C ARG A 198 -9.85 -16.20 -7.84
N SER A 199 -10.06 -14.90 -7.62
CA SER A 199 -9.06 -13.87 -7.87
C SER A 199 -9.31 -12.65 -7.00
N HIS A 200 -8.26 -11.86 -6.81
CA HIS A 200 -8.30 -10.57 -6.14
C HIS A 200 -7.28 -9.63 -6.80
N GLU A 201 -7.67 -8.37 -7.01
CA GLU A 201 -6.79 -7.34 -7.58
C GLU A 201 -6.15 -6.52 -6.46
N ILE A 202 -4.84 -6.33 -6.57
CA ILE A 202 -4.02 -5.58 -5.64
C ILE A 202 -3.44 -4.38 -6.39
N ALA A 203 -3.99 -3.20 -6.15
CA ALA A 203 -3.60 -1.97 -6.83
C ALA A 203 -2.55 -1.13 -6.06
N SER A 204 -2.38 -1.37 -4.75
CA SER A 204 -1.54 -0.53 -3.88
C SER A 204 -0.78 -1.35 -2.84
N GLY A 205 0.21 -0.74 -2.20
CA GLY A 205 1.06 -1.41 -1.20
C GLY A 205 2.21 -2.22 -1.80
N LEU A 206 2.35 -2.23 -3.13
CA LEU A 206 3.46 -2.85 -3.83
C LEU A 206 4.48 -1.78 -4.22
N GLU A 207 5.74 -2.03 -3.90
CA GLU A 207 6.90 -1.29 -4.39
C GLU A 207 7.57 -2.04 -5.54
N ASN A 208 8.07 -1.30 -6.53
CA ASN A 208 8.88 -1.84 -7.61
C ASN A 208 10.17 -2.50 -7.09
N ARG A 209 10.67 -3.51 -7.82
CA ARG A 209 11.90 -4.27 -7.54
C ARG A 209 11.95 -4.87 -6.15
N SER A 210 10.79 -5.28 -5.64
CA SER A 210 10.65 -5.90 -4.33
C SER A 210 10.10 -7.32 -4.43
N ALA A 211 10.48 -8.16 -3.48
CA ALA A 211 9.97 -9.53 -3.34
C ALA A 211 8.80 -9.58 -2.36
N TYR A 212 7.82 -10.42 -2.67
CA TYR A 212 6.60 -10.61 -1.90
C TYR A 212 6.21 -12.09 -1.82
N VAL A 213 5.35 -12.40 -0.86
CA VAL A 213 4.71 -13.72 -0.73
C VAL A 213 3.20 -13.51 -0.61
N LEU A 214 2.44 -14.12 -1.52
CA LEU A 214 1.00 -14.31 -1.33
C LEU A 214 0.77 -15.49 -0.40
N GLU A 215 -0.15 -15.35 0.54
CA GLU A 215 -0.60 -16.40 1.43
C GLU A 215 -2.13 -16.47 1.35
N LEU A 216 -2.67 -17.63 0.99
CA LEU A 216 -4.10 -17.89 0.91
C LEU A 216 -4.47 -18.96 1.94
N THR A 217 -5.36 -18.61 2.87
CA THR A 217 -6.00 -19.58 3.77
C THR A 217 -7.42 -19.85 3.29
N VAL A 218 -7.75 -21.12 3.09
CA VAL A 218 -9.09 -21.58 2.70
C VAL A 218 -9.63 -22.50 3.78
N ARG A 219 -10.89 -22.29 4.19
CA ARG A 219 -11.60 -23.14 5.16
C ARG A 219 -12.84 -23.75 4.53
N GLY A 220 -13.03 -25.05 4.73
CA GLY A 220 -14.19 -25.81 4.27
C GLY A 220 -15.36 -25.79 5.25
N GLY A 221 -16.48 -26.37 4.86
CA GLY A 221 -17.64 -26.62 5.73
C GLY A 221 -17.37 -27.62 6.85
N SER A 222 -16.33 -28.44 6.71
CA SER A 222 -15.78 -29.31 7.76
C SER A 222 -15.05 -28.56 8.87
N SER A 223 -14.88 -27.23 8.76
CA SER A 223 -14.03 -26.36 9.59
C SER A 223 -12.52 -26.56 9.44
N LEU A 224 -12.09 -27.59 8.73
CA LEU A 224 -10.69 -27.78 8.35
C LEU A 224 -10.23 -26.65 7.42
N SER A 225 -8.97 -26.28 7.53
CA SER A 225 -8.37 -25.20 6.76
C SER A 225 -7.05 -25.64 6.14
N THR A 226 -6.73 -25.10 4.97
CA THR A 226 -5.42 -25.21 4.32
C THR A 226 -4.85 -23.82 4.11
N THR A 227 -3.52 -23.70 4.14
CA THR A 227 -2.81 -22.47 3.81
C THR A 227 -1.79 -22.78 2.73
N VAL A 228 -1.82 -21.99 1.67
CA VAL A 228 -0.87 -22.08 0.55
C VAL A 228 -0.20 -20.76 0.30
N THR A 229 1.03 -20.80 -0.19
CA THR A 229 1.84 -19.60 -0.46
C THR A 229 2.33 -19.57 -1.89
N ARG A 230 2.63 -18.37 -2.38
CA ARG A 230 3.29 -18.12 -3.67
C ARG A 230 4.25 -16.95 -3.55
N SER A 231 5.51 -17.18 -3.83
CA SER A 231 6.53 -16.14 -3.87
C SER A 231 6.59 -15.49 -5.26
N PHE A 232 6.78 -14.18 -5.31
CA PHE A 232 6.95 -13.44 -6.56
C PHE A 232 7.79 -12.18 -6.33
N SER A 233 8.25 -11.57 -7.41
CA SER A 233 8.89 -10.25 -7.37
C SER A 233 8.17 -9.29 -8.29
N THR A 234 8.31 -8.00 -8.05
CA THR A 234 7.77 -6.98 -8.96
C THR A 234 8.89 -6.39 -9.81
N ASP A 235 8.68 -6.27 -11.11
CA ASP A 235 9.63 -5.63 -12.05
C ASP A 235 8.87 -4.87 -13.16
N TRP A 236 7.94 -4.03 -12.75
CA TRP A 236 7.24 -3.10 -13.64
C TRP A 236 8.22 -2.15 -14.32
N LEU A 237 8.06 -2.07 -15.64
CA LEU A 237 8.83 -1.21 -16.52
C LEU A 237 8.42 0.26 -16.32
N VAL A 238 9.36 1.17 -16.55
CA VAL A 238 9.07 2.60 -16.67
C VAL A 238 8.35 2.87 -17.99
N PRO A 239 7.41 3.83 -18.05
CA PRO A 239 6.73 4.13 -19.31
C PRO A 239 7.69 4.69 -20.35
N ALA A 240 7.29 4.59 -21.62
CA ALA A 240 8.03 5.20 -22.72
C ALA A 240 8.32 6.69 -22.45
N THR A 241 9.55 7.13 -22.70
CA THR A 241 9.97 8.52 -22.48
C THR A 241 9.09 9.49 -23.28
N PRO A 242 8.37 10.45 -22.65
CA PRO A 242 7.45 11.34 -23.33
C PRO A 242 8.09 12.10 -24.49
N ILE A 243 7.32 12.40 -25.52
CA ILE A 243 7.72 13.33 -26.59
C ILE A 243 7.09 14.69 -26.27
N VAL A 244 7.92 15.73 -26.23
CA VAL A 244 7.49 17.10 -25.94
C VAL A 244 7.79 17.97 -27.15
N ASN A 245 6.76 18.68 -27.63
CA ASN A 245 6.90 19.69 -28.67
C ASN A 245 6.55 21.06 -28.07
N VAL A 246 7.41 22.03 -28.32
CA VAL A 246 7.23 23.42 -27.89
C VAL A 246 7.06 24.28 -29.14
N SER A 247 6.01 25.08 -29.16
CA SER A 247 5.79 26.09 -30.19
C SER A 247 5.43 27.41 -29.52
N TYR A 248 5.79 28.53 -30.13
CA TYR A 248 5.46 29.86 -29.63
C TYR A 248 4.39 30.48 -30.53
N SER A 249 3.41 31.11 -29.90
CA SER A 249 2.41 31.94 -30.58
C SER A 249 2.93 33.38 -30.77
N ASP A 250 2.26 34.15 -31.62
CA ASP A 250 2.55 35.59 -31.79
C ASP A 250 2.36 36.38 -30.49
N ALA A 251 1.56 35.84 -29.56
CA ALA A 251 1.39 36.37 -28.21
C ALA A 251 2.59 36.10 -27.26
N LEU A 252 3.69 35.53 -27.79
CA LEU A 252 4.87 35.10 -27.04
C LEU A 252 4.53 34.13 -25.89
N ALA A 253 3.43 33.40 -26.04
CA ALA A 253 3.05 32.30 -25.17
C ALA A 253 3.52 30.98 -25.78
N ALA A 254 4.03 30.07 -24.95
CA ALA A 254 4.46 28.75 -25.37
C ALA A 254 3.29 27.77 -25.28
N VAL A 255 3.02 27.07 -26.38
CA VAL A 255 2.12 25.92 -26.42
C VAL A 255 2.99 24.67 -26.33
N VAL A 256 2.92 23.99 -25.19
CA VAL A 256 3.68 22.78 -24.91
C VAL A 256 2.76 21.58 -25.08
N THR A 257 3.04 20.74 -26.06
CA THR A 257 2.26 19.54 -26.37
C THR A 257 3.03 18.30 -25.99
N VAL A 258 2.41 17.38 -25.26
CA VAL A 258 3.01 16.11 -24.84
C VAL A 258 2.37 14.93 -25.56
N ARG A 259 3.17 13.92 -25.89
CA ARG A 259 2.73 12.68 -26.53
C ARG A 259 3.44 11.49 -25.90
N ASP A 260 2.86 10.31 -26.07
CA ASP A 260 3.52 9.06 -25.71
C ASP A 260 4.87 8.91 -26.41
N GLY A 261 5.82 8.35 -25.67
CA GLY A 261 7.07 7.88 -26.23
C GLY A 261 6.87 6.69 -27.16
N ILE A 262 7.87 6.45 -28.01
CA ILE A 262 7.91 5.26 -28.86
C ILE A 262 8.51 4.11 -28.05
N SER A 263 7.78 3.01 -27.89
CA SER A 263 8.20 1.85 -27.06
C SER A 263 8.37 0.54 -27.81
N GLU A 264 7.83 0.41 -29.02
CA GLU A 264 7.76 -0.88 -29.70
C GLU A 264 9.06 -1.22 -30.44
N PHE A 265 9.63 -2.38 -30.11
CA PHE A 265 10.66 -3.02 -30.92
C PHE A 265 10.06 -4.20 -31.70
N SER A 266 10.57 -4.42 -32.90
CA SER A 266 10.29 -5.62 -33.70
C SER A 266 11.59 -6.17 -34.28
N VAL A 267 11.73 -7.49 -34.26
CA VAL A 267 12.85 -8.19 -34.88
C VAL A 267 12.31 -8.99 -36.05
N ARG A 268 12.90 -8.79 -37.23
CA ARG A 268 12.61 -9.59 -38.43
C ARG A 268 13.93 -10.01 -39.06
N ASP A 269 14.15 -11.32 -39.15
CA ASP A 269 15.41 -11.93 -39.60
C ASP A 269 16.60 -11.42 -38.77
N HIS A 270 17.49 -10.64 -39.40
CA HIS A 270 18.65 -9.99 -38.75
C HIS A 270 18.47 -8.48 -38.57
N LYS A 271 17.23 -7.96 -38.70
CA LYS A 271 16.93 -6.52 -38.61
C LYS A 271 16.11 -6.23 -37.35
N LEU A 272 16.67 -5.38 -36.48
CA LEU A 272 15.94 -4.75 -35.39
C LEU A 272 15.32 -3.45 -35.90
N ARG A 273 14.01 -3.26 -35.68
CA ARG A 273 13.31 -1.99 -35.85
C ARG A 273 12.74 -1.58 -34.51
N GLY A 274 12.70 -0.28 -34.26
CA GLY A 274 12.13 0.26 -33.04
C GLY A 274 12.62 1.68 -32.78
N PRO A 275 12.40 2.20 -31.56
CA PRO A 275 12.81 3.55 -31.17
C PRO A 275 14.33 3.67 -31.13
N MET A 276 14.94 3.97 -32.27
CA MET A 276 16.38 4.10 -32.45
C MET A 276 16.69 5.30 -33.35
N ALA A 277 17.76 6.04 -33.04
CA ALA A 277 18.21 7.17 -33.84
C ALA A 277 19.73 7.14 -34.00
N MET A 278 20.23 7.52 -35.18
CA MET A 278 21.65 7.75 -35.39
C MET A 278 22.09 9.01 -34.64
N THR A 279 23.18 8.95 -33.89
CA THR A 279 23.79 10.13 -33.29
C THR A 279 24.66 10.87 -34.32
N PRO A 280 24.99 12.15 -34.10
CA PRO A 280 25.91 12.89 -34.98
C PRO A 280 27.26 12.21 -35.18
N GLU A 281 27.70 11.40 -34.20
CA GLU A 281 28.95 10.65 -34.21
C GLU A 281 28.84 9.28 -34.92
N GLY A 282 27.67 8.94 -35.48
CA GLY A 282 27.43 7.69 -36.19
C GLY A 282 27.08 6.48 -35.30
N ASN A 283 26.82 6.69 -34.01
CA ASN A 283 26.36 5.64 -33.11
C ASN A 283 24.84 5.47 -33.18
N ILE A 284 24.32 4.28 -32.88
CA ILE A 284 22.86 4.07 -32.76
C ILE A 284 22.45 4.26 -31.31
N ARG A 285 21.64 5.29 -31.04
CA ARG A 285 21.01 5.52 -29.74
C ARG A 285 19.65 4.84 -29.70
N ILE A 286 19.47 3.94 -28.74
CA ILE A 286 18.23 3.21 -28.49
C ILE A 286 17.43 3.97 -27.42
N ARG A 287 16.15 4.25 -27.71
CA ARG A 287 15.25 5.06 -26.87
C ARG A 287 14.11 4.26 -26.21
N GLY A 288 14.00 2.96 -26.50
CA GLY A 288 13.03 2.07 -25.85
C GLY A 288 13.67 1.18 -24.79
N GLY A 289 12.86 0.32 -24.16
CA GLY A 289 13.31 -0.60 -23.12
C GLY A 289 14.27 -1.64 -23.69
N MET A 290 15.53 -1.59 -23.30
CA MET A 290 16.50 -2.63 -23.63
C MET A 290 17.42 -2.89 -22.45
N SER A 291 17.61 -4.15 -22.10
CA SER A 291 18.59 -4.58 -21.10
C SER A 291 19.69 -5.41 -21.76
N ILE A 292 20.94 -5.17 -21.39
CA ILE A 292 22.12 -5.91 -21.90
C ILE A 292 22.72 -6.71 -20.75
N LYS A 293 22.90 -8.01 -20.95
CA LYS A 293 23.61 -8.90 -20.00
C LYS A 293 24.65 -9.72 -20.77
N GLY A 294 25.93 -9.41 -20.56
CA GLY A 294 27.02 -10.01 -21.33
C GLY A 294 26.84 -9.73 -22.83
N THR A 295 26.72 -10.79 -23.62
CA THR A 295 26.51 -10.73 -25.08
C THR A 295 25.04 -10.74 -25.51
N ARG A 296 24.09 -10.77 -24.57
CA ARG A 296 22.66 -10.84 -24.85
C ARG A 296 21.97 -9.50 -24.58
N ALA A 297 21.33 -8.93 -25.60
CA ALA A 297 20.40 -7.82 -25.47
C ALA A 297 18.96 -8.34 -25.45
N THR A 298 18.15 -7.87 -24.51
CA THR A 298 16.71 -8.16 -24.43
C THR A 298 15.97 -6.86 -24.65
N VAL A 299 15.07 -6.84 -25.64
CA VAL A 299 14.20 -5.69 -25.94
C VAL A 299 12.86 -5.88 -25.24
N HIS A 300 12.34 -4.80 -24.68
CA HIS A 300 11.10 -4.74 -23.92
C HIS A 300 10.16 -3.75 -24.58
N SER A 301 8.88 -4.10 -24.66
CA SER A 301 7.81 -3.14 -24.96
C SER A 301 7.53 -2.35 -23.69
N LEU A 302 7.92 -1.08 -23.64
CA LEU A 302 7.62 -0.22 -22.49
C LEU A 302 6.13 0.13 -22.43
N PRO A 303 5.54 0.22 -21.22
CA PRO A 303 4.15 0.63 -21.07
C PRO A 303 3.93 2.05 -21.59
N PRO A 304 2.72 2.37 -22.08
CA PRO A 304 2.35 3.74 -22.44
C PRO A 304 2.21 4.62 -21.18
N CYS A 305 2.23 5.94 -21.37
CA CYS A 305 1.92 6.86 -20.28
C CYS A 305 0.39 6.96 -20.13
N ALA A 306 -0.11 6.72 -18.92
CA ALA A 306 -1.51 6.94 -18.54
C ALA A 306 -1.84 8.44 -18.33
N SER A 307 -0.84 9.24 -17.95
CA SER A 307 -0.96 10.70 -17.78
C SER A 307 0.40 11.40 -17.81
N PHE A 308 0.39 12.72 -17.98
CA PHE A 308 1.59 13.56 -17.97
C PHE A 308 1.41 14.81 -17.11
N ASP A 309 2.49 15.19 -16.42
CA ASP A 309 2.65 16.51 -15.82
C ASP A 309 3.69 17.31 -16.60
N ILE A 310 3.49 18.63 -16.71
CA ILE A 310 4.43 19.53 -17.38
C ILE A 310 4.85 20.63 -16.40
N GLU A 311 6.16 20.74 -16.19
CA GLU A 311 6.79 21.78 -15.40
C GLU A 311 7.64 22.67 -16.31
N ARG A 312 7.67 23.98 -16.04
CA ARG A 312 8.71 24.87 -16.52
C ARG A 312 9.84 24.92 -15.50
N VAL A 313 11.09 24.86 -15.97
CA VAL A 313 12.30 24.98 -15.15
C VAL A 313 13.14 26.15 -15.67
N LEU A 314 13.41 27.13 -14.80
CA LEU A 314 14.25 28.28 -15.13
C LEU A 314 15.75 27.96 -14.95
N ALA A 315 16.60 28.84 -15.47
CA ALA A 315 18.06 28.70 -15.36
C ALA A 315 18.57 28.68 -13.90
N ASP A 316 17.84 29.26 -12.96
CA ASP A 316 18.16 29.22 -11.52
C ASP A 316 17.68 27.93 -10.82
N GLY A 317 17.06 27.00 -11.57
CA GLY A 317 16.53 25.74 -11.08
C GLY A 317 15.12 25.83 -10.49
N SER A 318 14.51 27.02 -10.42
CA SER A 318 13.12 27.17 -9.98
C SER A 318 12.15 26.47 -10.93
N ARG A 319 11.07 25.90 -10.37
CA ARG A 319 10.10 25.09 -11.09
C ARG A 319 8.69 25.62 -10.93
N LEU A 320 7.92 25.61 -12.00
CA LEU A 320 6.49 25.91 -12.00
C LEU A 320 5.73 24.77 -12.68
N LEU A 321 4.79 24.15 -11.97
CA LEU A 321 3.84 23.20 -12.55
C LEU A 321 2.85 23.97 -13.42
N LEU A 322 2.78 23.64 -14.71
CA LEU A 322 1.88 24.30 -15.66
C LEU A 322 0.59 23.50 -15.85
N ALA A 323 0.68 22.18 -15.87
CA ALA A 323 -0.46 21.29 -15.95
C ALA A 323 -0.12 19.93 -15.33
N SER A 324 -1.16 19.27 -14.83
CA SER A 324 -1.09 17.90 -14.35
C SER A 324 -2.19 17.04 -14.98
N GLY A 325 -1.92 15.75 -15.11
CA GLY A 325 -2.92 14.78 -15.58
C GLY A 325 -3.25 14.85 -17.07
N LEU A 326 -2.41 15.50 -17.89
CA LEU A 326 -2.61 15.59 -19.33
C LEU A 326 -2.62 14.20 -19.97
N LYS A 327 -3.39 14.05 -21.04
CA LYS A 327 -3.40 12.86 -21.91
C LYS A 327 -2.50 13.08 -23.13
N SER A 328 -2.11 11.97 -23.75
CA SER A 328 -1.30 11.97 -24.97
C SER A 328 -1.95 12.82 -26.06
N GLY A 329 -1.19 13.75 -26.63
CA GLY A 329 -1.64 14.72 -27.63
C GLY A 329 -2.24 16.00 -27.07
N GLN A 330 -2.44 16.13 -25.76
CA GLN A 330 -2.91 17.37 -25.14
C GLN A 330 -1.78 18.39 -24.95
N SER A 331 -2.18 19.65 -24.80
CA SER A 331 -1.28 20.78 -24.69
C SER A 331 -1.62 21.63 -23.47
N VAL A 332 -0.61 22.31 -22.94
CA VAL A 332 -0.74 23.40 -21.96
C VAL A 332 -0.16 24.68 -22.55
N ILE A 333 -0.74 25.82 -22.18
CA ILE A 333 -0.24 27.13 -22.56
C ILE A 333 0.51 27.74 -21.38
N ASP A 334 1.80 27.96 -21.54
CA ASP A 334 2.56 28.86 -20.69
C ASP A 334 2.46 30.27 -21.26
N ARG A 335 1.76 31.15 -20.56
CA ARG A 335 1.55 32.55 -20.96
C ARG A 335 2.75 33.45 -20.72
N LEU A 336 3.65 33.04 -19.82
CA LEU A 336 4.72 33.89 -19.31
C LEU A 336 6.10 33.25 -19.47
N PRO A 337 6.48 32.61 -20.60
CA PRO A 337 7.81 32.05 -20.72
C PRO A 337 8.89 33.16 -20.68
N PRO A 338 10.09 32.92 -20.12
CA PRO A 338 11.18 33.88 -20.16
C PRO A 338 11.55 34.24 -21.59
N LEU A 339 11.74 35.53 -21.86
CA LEU A 339 12.17 36.01 -23.18
C LEU A 339 13.69 35.94 -23.33
N ASN A 340 14.15 35.49 -24.50
CA ASN A 340 15.55 35.49 -24.96
C ASN A 340 16.61 34.83 -24.06
N VAL A 341 16.20 34.11 -23.02
CA VAL A 341 17.08 33.32 -22.17
C VAL A 341 16.71 31.84 -22.24
N GLY A 342 17.70 30.98 -22.01
CA GLY A 342 17.50 29.54 -21.96
C GLY A 342 16.70 29.11 -20.74
N PHE A 343 15.71 28.25 -20.95
CA PHE A 343 14.95 27.57 -19.91
C PHE A 343 14.48 26.20 -20.43
N SER A 344 13.90 25.36 -19.58
CA SER A 344 13.46 24.02 -19.96
C SER A 344 11.99 23.78 -19.65
N TYR A 345 11.34 22.90 -20.42
CA TYR A 345 10.13 22.20 -19.99
C TYR A 345 10.47 20.76 -19.63
N VAL A 346 9.99 20.32 -18.47
CA VAL A 346 10.12 18.96 -17.99
C VAL A 346 8.74 18.31 -18.04
N ALA A 347 8.59 17.30 -18.89
CA ALA A 347 7.40 16.46 -18.92
C ALA A 347 7.68 15.17 -18.15
N ARG A 348 6.81 14.84 -17.19
CA ARG A 348 6.84 13.58 -16.45
C ARG A 348 5.65 12.72 -16.87
N GLY A 349 5.91 11.56 -17.47
CA GLY A 349 4.90 10.57 -17.82
C GLY A 349 4.74 9.53 -16.72
N TYR A 350 3.50 9.15 -16.44
CA TYR A 350 3.15 8.14 -15.43
C TYR A 350 2.53 6.92 -16.11
N ALA A 351 3.03 5.72 -15.84
CA ALA A 351 2.38 4.49 -16.23
C ALA A 351 1.19 4.18 -15.31
N ALA A 352 0.30 3.28 -15.72
CA ALA A 352 -0.73 2.73 -14.84
C ALA A 352 -0.14 2.04 -13.60
N SER A 353 1.10 1.55 -13.69
CA SER A 353 1.87 0.98 -12.59
C SER A 353 2.44 2.00 -11.59
N GLY A 354 2.27 3.30 -11.84
CA GLY A 354 2.83 4.36 -11.01
C GLY A 354 4.33 4.59 -11.24
N THR A 355 4.98 3.83 -12.12
CA THR A 355 6.34 4.15 -12.57
C THR A 355 6.33 5.41 -13.44
N THR A 356 7.42 6.15 -13.40
CA THR A 356 7.54 7.43 -14.12
C THR A 356 8.73 7.46 -15.05
N SER A 357 8.59 8.18 -16.16
CA SER A 357 9.70 8.59 -17.01
C SER A 357 9.63 10.09 -17.28
N THR A 358 10.77 10.70 -17.60
CA THR A 358 10.90 12.15 -17.68
C THR A 358 11.60 12.55 -18.98
N THR A 359 11.10 13.60 -19.62
CA THR A 359 11.76 14.26 -20.76
C THR A 359 11.97 15.73 -20.42
N GLU A 360 13.19 16.21 -20.63
CA GLU A 360 13.52 17.63 -20.54
C GLU A 360 13.80 18.18 -21.94
N VAL A 361 13.16 19.31 -22.27
CA VAL A 361 13.39 20.04 -23.52
C VAL A 361 13.80 21.46 -23.19
N GLY A 362 15.08 21.77 -23.46
CA GLY A 362 15.59 23.14 -23.43
C GLY A 362 15.05 23.96 -24.60
N THR A 363 14.69 25.21 -24.34
CA THR A 363 14.12 26.13 -25.32
C THR A 363 14.41 27.59 -24.95
N VAL A 364 14.11 28.50 -25.87
CA VAL A 364 14.18 29.95 -25.71
C VAL A 364 12.92 30.52 -26.38
N CYS A 365 12.27 31.50 -25.74
CA CYS A 365 11.21 32.28 -26.37
C CYS A 365 11.83 33.52 -27.03
N PRO A 366 12.04 33.54 -28.35
CA PRO A 366 12.64 34.69 -29.02
C PRO A 366 11.66 35.88 -29.04
N CYS A 367 12.17 37.08 -28.81
CA CYS A 367 11.47 38.35 -28.93
C CYS A 367 12.47 39.49 -29.14
N ASP A 368 12.26 40.34 -30.14
CA ASP A 368 13.17 41.46 -30.43
C ASP A 368 13.05 42.62 -29.43
N GLY A 369 12.07 42.57 -28.53
CA GLY A 369 11.88 43.56 -27.46
C GLY A 369 11.37 42.95 -26.17
N PHE A 370 10.15 43.29 -25.77
CA PHE A 370 9.56 42.89 -24.49
C PHE A 370 8.04 42.69 -24.60
N ALA A 371 7.42 42.14 -23.55
CA ALA A 371 5.98 41.90 -23.52
C ALA A 371 5.35 42.36 -22.20
N LEU A 372 4.10 42.83 -22.30
CA LEU A 372 3.23 43.13 -21.17
C LEU A 372 1.99 42.25 -21.27
N ASN A 373 1.81 41.36 -20.30
CA ASN A 373 0.64 40.52 -20.21
C ASN A 373 -0.32 41.05 -19.13
N PHE A 374 -1.59 41.18 -19.46
CA PHE A 374 -2.65 41.75 -18.62
C PHE A 374 -3.69 40.69 -18.26
N GLY A 375 -4.50 41.02 -17.25
CA GLY A 375 -5.55 40.15 -16.76
C GLY A 375 -5.07 39.12 -15.73
N PRO A 376 -6.01 38.45 -15.05
CA PRO A 376 -5.72 37.50 -13.98
C PRO A 376 -4.96 36.25 -14.47
N ASP A 377 -5.12 35.87 -15.73
CA ASP A 377 -4.50 34.70 -16.36
C ASP A 377 -3.37 35.07 -17.34
N ALA A 378 -2.97 36.34 -17.39
CA ALA A 378 -1.97 36.86 -18.31
C ALA A 378 -2.26 36.59 -19.81
N SER A 379 -3.52 36.39 -20.18
CA SER A 379 -3.91 36.00 -21.54
C SER A 379 -3.87 37.12 -22.57
N GLU A 380 -4.09 38.36 -22.12
CA GLU A 380 -4.06 39.57 -22.96
C GLU A 380 -2.63 40.09 -23.05
N VAL A 381 -2.06 40.24 -24.24
CA VAL A 381 -0.66 40.66 -24.39
C VAL A 381 -0.51 41.89 -25.26
N VAL A 382 0.46 42.72 -24.90
CA VAL A 382 1.01 43.78 -25.74
C VAL A 382 2.48 43.47 -25.95
N VAL A 383 2.85 43.20 -27.20
CA VAL A 383 4.22 42.92 -27.61
C VAL A 383 4.84 44.22 -28.10
N GLY A 384 6.00 44.59 -27.55
CA GLY A 384 6.78 45.73 -27.98
C GLY A 384 8.06 45.26 -28.64
N ASP A 385 7.96 44.78 -29.88
CA ASP A 385 9.05 44.23 -30.69
C ASP A 385 9.63 45.22 -31.71
N ARG A 386 8.92 46.33 -31.96
CA ARG A 386 9.33 47.39 -32.88
C ARG A 386 9.30 48.78 -32.23
N ASN A 387 10.15 49.68 -32.72
CA ASN A 387 10.10 51.10 -32.37
C ASN A 387 10.49 51.97 -33.57
N MET A 388 10.00 53.21 -33.60
CA MET A 388 10.33 54.17 -34.65
C MET A 388 11.76 54.68 -34.46
N GLY A 389 12.64 54.38 -35.43
CA GLY A 389 14.03 54.85 -35.44
C GLY A 389 15.04 53.95 -34.73
N GLY A 390 14.67 52.70 -34.39
CA GLY A 390 15.59 51.74 -33.77
C GLY A 390 14.87 50.60 -33.06
N PRO A 391 15.61 49.76 -32.30
CA PRO A 391 14.99 48.73 -31.47
C PRO A 391 14.11 49.35 -30.35
N PRO A 392 13.16 48.59 -29.80
CA PRO A 392 12.46 48.96 -28.57
C PRO A 392 13.43 49.40 -27.47
N GLN A 393 13.11 50.49 -26.79
CA GLN A 393 13.97 51.02 -25.73
C GLN A 393 13.52 50.49 -24.38
N TYR A 394 14.49 50.02 -23.59
CA TYR A 394 14.26 49.54 -22.24
C TYR A 394 15.32 50.12 -21.30
N SER A 395 14.89 50.62 -20.16
CA SER A 395 15.78 50.99 -19.07
C SER A 395 15.21 50.50 -17.73
N ALA A 396 16.10 50.10 -16.83
CA ALA A 396 15.77 49.66 -15.49
C ALA A 396 16.63 50.40 -14.48
N SER A 397 15.99 50.97 -13.47
CA SER A 397 16.63 51.69 -12.37
C SER A 397 16.28 51.01 -11.05
N PRO A 398 17.21 50.25 -10.44
CA PRO A 398 17.02 49.75 -9.09
C PRO A 398 17.14 50.90 -8.10
N GLU A 399 16.06 51.14 -7.35
CA GLU A 399 15.96 52.21 -6.36
C GLU A 399 15.97 51.58 -4.97
N ARG A 400 17.01 51.90 -4.19
CA ARG A 400 17.06 51.62 -2.75
C ARG A 400 16.60 52.84 -2.00
N GLU A 401 15.62 52.67 -1.13
CA GLU A 401 15.22 53.73 -0.21
C GLU A 401 16.34 53.93 0.83
N ARG A 402 16.96 55.11 0.78
CA ARG A 402 18.06 55.51 1.65
C ARG A 402 17.86 56.93 2.13
N ASP A 403 17.98 57.13 3.44
CA ASP A 403 18.10 58.45 4.03
C ASP A 403 19.58 58.77 4.25
N GLN A 404 20.08 59.83 3.63
CA GLN A 404 21.45 60.31 3.80
C GLN A 404 21.49 61.57 4.64
N PHE A 405 22.29 61.55 5.70
CA PHE A 405 22.54 62.70 6.56
C PHE A 405 23.95 63.25 6.33
N HIS A 406 24.02 64.54 6.02
CA HIS A 406 25.26 65.29 5.92
C HIS A 406 25.51 66.07 7.20
N PHE A 407 26.64 65.83 7.86
CA PHE A 407 27.02 66.54 9.07
C PHE A 407 27.89 67.75 8.74
N VAL A 408 27.56 68.91 9.33
CA VAL A 408 28.36 70.13 9.18
C VAL A 408 29.71 69.93 9.89
N GLY A 409 30.82 70.10 9.17
CA GLY A 409 32.19 69.94 9.70
C GLY A 409 33.09 68.97 8.92
N GLY A 410 32.62 68.39 7.81
CA GLY A 410 33.47 67.63 6.88
C GLY A 410 33.60 66.12 7.16
N GLY A 411 32.74 65.56 8.04
CA GLY A 411 32.62 64.12 8.20
C GLY A 411 31.97 63.44 6.98
N LEU A 412 32.28 62.16 6.75
CA LEU A 412 31.64 61.36 5.70
C LEU A 412 30.12 61.27 5.95
N PRO A 413 29.27 61.35 4.92
CA PRO A 413 27.82 61.18 5.07
C PRO A 413 27.49 59.81 5.69
N MET A 414 26.51 59.78 6.60
CA MET A 414 25.93 58.51 7.07
C MET A 414 24.60 58.26 6.37
N GLY A 415 24.45 57.05 5.80
CA GLY A 415 23.24 56.61 5.15
C GLY A 415 22.59 55.45 5.91
N PHE A 416 21.27 55.51 6.09
CA PHE A 416 20.47 54.40 6.60
C PHE A 416 19.62 53.85 5.43
N GLU A 417 19.76 52.57 5.12
CA GLU A 417 18.92 51.90 4.11
C GLU A 417 17.69 51.30 4.81
N SER A 418 16.48 51.55 4.30
CA SER A 418 15.24 50.98 4.87
C SER A 418 15.10 49.47 4.59
N GLY A 419 15.98 48.91 3.76
CA GLY A 419 15.92 47.53 3.27
C GLY A 419 14.97 47.33 2.08
N ASN A 420 14.17 48.36 1.73
CA ASN A 420 13.26 48.32 0.59
C ASN A 420 14.02 48.51 -0.73
N LEU A 421 13.82 47.57 -1.65
CA LEU A 421 14.32 47.64 -3.02
C LEU A 421 13.11 47.70 -3.96
N SER A 422 12.96 48.83 -4.64
CA SER A 422 12.02 48.97 -5.74
C SER A 422 12.78 48.97 -7.07
N MET A 423 12.12 48.57 -8.14
CA MET A 423 12.68 48.67 -9.47
C MET A 423 11.72 49.45 -10.34
N LYS A 424 12.23 50.55 -10.89
CA LYS A 424 11.52 51.35 -11.88
C LYS A 424 12.00 50.95 -13.26
N GLU A 425 11.07 50.54 -14.12
CA GLU A 425 11.39 50.22 -15.51
C GLU A 425 10.69 51.22 -16.44
N SER A 426 11.33 51.52 -17.56
CA SER A 426 10.76 52.33 -18.64
C SER A 426 10.92 51.57 -19.95
N MET A 427 9.83 51.49 -20.69
CA MET A 427 9.69 50.76 -21.95
C MET A 427 9.12 51.70 -23.01
N GLU A 428 9.73 51.75 -24.18
CA GLU A 428 9.23 52.50 -25.33
C GLU A 428 9.24 51.63 -26.59
N PHE A 429 8.08 51.55 -27.24
CA PHE A 429 7.86 50.77 -28.46
C PHE A 429 6.73 51.38 -29.29
N THR A 430 6.50 50.86 -30.49
CA THR A 430 5.46 51.31 -31.41
C THR A 430 4.44 50.21 -31.66
N ILE A 431 3.16 50.58 -31.71
CA ILE A 431 2.04 49.72 -32.12
C ILE A 431 1.34 50.31 -33.36
N GLU A 432 0.63 49.46 -34.09
CA GLU A 432 -0.16 49.89 -35.26
C GLU A 432 -1.44 50.60 -34.79
N GLU A 433 -2.01 51.44 -35.67
CA GLU A 433 -3.27 52.14 -35.39
C GLU A 433 -4.42 51.18 -35.06
N ASP A 434 -4.47 50.02 -35.69
CA ASP A 434 -5.49 48.98 -35.44
C ASP A 434 -5.45 48.44 -34.00
N ASP A 435 -4.27 48.46 -33.36
CA ASP A 435 -4.08 48.02 -31.99
C ASP A 435 -4.37 49.12 -30.96
N TYR A 436 -4.48 50.39 -31.37
CA TYR A 436 -4.57 51.54 -30.46
C TYR A 436 -5.71 51.40 -29.45
N LEU A 437 -6.93 51.10 -29.91
CA LEU A 437 -8.10 50.99 -29.02
C LEU A 437 -7.98 49.81 -28.06
N ARG A 438 -7.40 48.69 -28.52
CA ARG A 438 -7.16 47.50 -27.70
C ARG A 438 -6.16 47.79 -26.59
N VAL A 439 -4.98 48.33 -26.95
CA VAL A 439 -3.91 48.65 -26.00
C VAL A 439 -4.33 49.73 -25.02
N ARG A 440 -4.99 50.81 -25.50
CA ARG A 440 -5.57 51.84 -24.62
C ARG A 440 -6.59 51.25 -23.65
N GLY A 441 -7.42 50.33 -24.12
CA GLY A 441 -8.39 49.61 -23.30
C GLY A 441 -7.73 48.78 -22.20
N LEU A 442 -6.60 48.12 -22.49
CA LEU A 442 -5.86 47.35 -21.49
C LEU A 442 -5.31 48.24 -20.37
N PHE A 443 -4.64 49.35 -20.70
CA PHE A 443 -4.13 50.30 -19.69
C PHE A 443 -5.24 51.02 -18.93
N GLY A 444 -6.42 51.22 -19.54
CA GLY A 444 -7.59 51.79 -18.85
C GLY A 444 -8.26 50.81 -17.89
N ARG A 445 -8.21 49.50 -18.18
CA ARG A 445 -8.83 48.45 -17.36
C ARG A 445 -7.92 47.96 -16.24
N TYR A 446 -6.61 47.91 -16.47
CA TYR A 446 -5.66 47.28 -15.57
C TYR A 446 -4.59 48.28 -15.12
N GLY A 447 -4.48 48.48 -13.80
CA GLY A 447 -3.40 49.27 -13.20
C GLY A 447 -2.09 48.50 -13.00
N SER A 448 -2.09 47.20 -13.30
CA SER A 448 -0.94 46.31 -13.14
C SER A 448 -0.87 45.30 -14.28
N ALA A 449 0.35 44.85 -14.60
CA ALA A 449 0.60 43.86 -15.62
C ALA A 449 1.79 42.96 -15.25
N TRP A 450 1.85 41.82 -15.92
CA TRP A 450 3.02 40.96 -15.97
C TRP A 450 4.00 41.52 -16.99
N VAL A 451 5.14 41.96 -16.50
CA VAL A 451 6.21 42.58 -17.26
C VAL A 451 7.22 41.51 -17.60
N ARG A 452 7.54 41.37 -18.89
CA ARG A 452 8.55 40.45 -19.42
C ARG A 452 9.60 41.24 -20.21
N PRO A 453 10.66 41.75 -19.55
CA PRO A 453 11.76 42.43 -20.23
C PRO A 453 12.55 41.52 -21.17
N HIS A 454 13.41 42.15 -21.97
CA HIS A 454 14.18 41.48 -23.03
C HIS A 454 15.10 40.36 -22.53
N LEU A 455 15.60 40.41 -21.30
CA LEU A 455 16.63 39.48 -20.78
C LEU A 455 16.07 38.45 -19.79
N GLY A 456 14.85 37.96 -20.04
CA GLY A 456 14.30 36.81 -19.33
C GLY A 456 13.79 37.05 -17.91
N ASP A 457 14.02 38.25 -17.36
CA ASP A 457 13.37 38.71 -16.14
C ASP A 457 11.85 38.72 -16.35
N ARG A 458 11.09 38.54 -15.27
CA ARG A 458 9.64 38.57 -15.27
C ARG A 458 9.16 39.06 -13.91
N GLY A 459 8.12 39.88 -13.90
CA GLY A 459 7.51 40.30 -12.64
C GLY A 459 6.13 40.89 -12.82
N PHE A 460 5.36 40.90 -11.74
CA PHE A 460 4.11 41.64 -11.69
C PHE A 460 4.37 43.05 -11.16
N ALA A 461 3.97 44.08 -11.90
CA ALA A 461 4.25 45.47 -11.57
C ALA A 461 3.04 46.36 -11.77
N ALA A 462 2.95 47.45 -11.00
CA ALA A 462 2.06 48.55 -11.34
C ALA A 462 2.56 49.18 -12.65
N VAL A 463 1.64 49.46 -13.58
CA VAL A 463 1.98 49.98 -14.90
C VAL A 463 1.24 51.27 -15.21
N THR A 464 1.91 52.18 -15.88
CA THR A 464 1.31 53.40 -16.44
C THR A 464 1.79 53.55 -17.87
N GLY A 465 0.86 53.64 -18.81
CA GLY A 465 1.14 53.75 -20.24
C GLY A 465 0.62 55.05 -20.82
N THR A 466 1.41 55.69 -21.67
CA THR A 466 0.97 56.82 -22.51
C THR A 466 1.07 56.41 -23.97
N LEU A 467 0.00 56.62 -24.73
CA LEU A 467 -0.05 56.34 -26.16
C LEU A 467 -0.07 57.65 -26.93
N THR A 468 0.92 57.89 -27.78
CA THR A 468 1.07 59.12 -28.56
C THR A 468 1.19 58.77 -30.04
N ARG A 469 0.37 59.37 -30.90
CA ARG A 469 0.51 59.20 -32.35
C ARG A 469 1.87 59.74 -32.79
N CYS A 470 2.70 58.89 -33.41
CA CYS A 470 4.06 59.25 -33.81
C CYS A 470 4.28 59.20 -35.33
N ALA A 471 3.42 58.50 -36.07
CA ALA A 471 3.35 58.52 -37.53
C ALA A 471 1.90 58.33 -38.01
N PRO A 472 1.62 58.36 -39.34
CA PRO A 472 0.26 58.19 -39.86
C PRO A 472 -0.47 56.95 -39.35
N GLU A 473 0.19 55.79 -39.30
CA GLU A 473 -0.40 54.49 -38.91
C GLU A 473 0.23 53.91 -37.63
N ASP A 474 1.03 54.71 -36.92
CA ASP A 474 1.83 54.26 -35.78
C ASP A 474 1.61 55.10 -34.53
N TYR A 475 1.49 54.42 -33.40
CA TYR A 475 1.41 55.01 -32.07
C TYR A 475 2.59 54.54 -31.22
N ARG A 476 3.31 55.51 -30.63
CA ARG A 476 4.33 55.24 -29.62
C ARG A 476 3.65 54.95 -28.28
N VAL A 477 4.08 53.87 -27.65
CA VAL A 477 3.67 53.44 -26.32
C VAL A 477 4.84 53.62 -25.37
N SER A 478 4.72 54.53 -24.42
CA SER A 478 5.69 54.76 -23.35
C SER A 478 5.12 54.22 -22.04
N VAL A 479 5.74 53.19 -21.49
CA VAL A 479 5.30 52.51 -20.26
C VAL A 479 6.31 52.72 -19.17
N SER A 480 5.84 53.11 -17.99
CA SER A 480 6.63 53.07 -16.76
C SER A 480 6.05 52.03 -15.81
N THR A 481 6.92 51.24 -15.20
CA THR A 481 6.55 50.23 -14.21
C THR A 481 7.19 50.56 -12.87
N LYS A 482 6.53 50.17 -11.78
CA LYS A 482 7.12 50.16 -10.44
C LYS A 482 6.82 48.82 -9.78
N ARG A 483 7.87 48.05 -9.46
CA ARG A 483 7.75 46.78 -8.73
C ARG A 483 8.49 46.85 -7.39
N GLU A 484 7.82 46.42 -6.33
CA GLU A 484 8.43 46.09 -5.05
C GLU A 484 8.69 44.58 -5.06
N ARG A 485 9.96 44.19 -4.93
CA ARG A 485 10.52 42.84 -5.06
C ARG A 485 9.50 41.69 -5.03
N TRP A 486 9.27 41.06 -6.19
CA TRP A 486 8.29 39.99 -6.37
C TRP A 486 8.97 38.67 -6.80
N ARG A 487 8.41 37.53 -6.39
CA ARG A 487 8.71 36.18 -6.91
C ARG A 487 7.41 35.56 -7.44
N GLU A 488 7.52 34.75 -8.49
CA GLU A 488 6.40 33.96 -9.02
C GLU A 488 5.72 33.19 -7.88
N PRO A 489 4.38 33.21 -7.75
CA PRO A 489 3.71 32.38 -6.78
C PRO A 489 4.15 30.95 -7.09
N ASN A 490 4.89 30.33 -6.18
CA ASN A 490 5.11 28.90 -6.24
C ASN A 490 3.70 28.30 -6.26
N GLY A 491 3.31 27.70 -7.38
CA GLY A 491 1.97 27.17 -7.58
C GLY A 491 1.65 26.12 -6.52
N VAL A 492 1.01 26.57 -5.44
CA VAL A 492 0.28 25.77 -4.47
C VAL A 492 -0.93 26.60 -4.08
N GLY A 493 -2.01 26.40 -4.85
CA GLY A 493 -3.39 26.61 -4.41
C GLY A 493 -4.04 25.25 -4.34
#